data_AF-B2VTS1-F1
#
_entry.id   AF-B2VTS1-F1
#
_cell.length_a   1.000
_cell.length_b   1.000
_cell.length_c   1.000
_cell.angle_alpha   90.00
_cell.angle_beta   90.00
_cell.angle_gamma   90.00
#
_symmetry.space_group_name_H-M   'P 1'
#
loop_
_entity.id
_entity.type
_entity.pdbx_description
1 polymer ?
#
loop_
_entity_poly.entity_id
_entity_poly.type
_entity_poly.pdbx_seq_one_letter_code
_entity_poly.pdbx_strand_id
1 'polypeptide(L)'
;MHLPLALVVTLATSTLAIPAPTPVPTPDSSSPRAALRGSARNVYLTTCTTRSLSADSTSSSAILYNSGDTSSSNPSDVGTVLSESAIQWAGYTRRVPLGSGIFESKIDKGAETLEKSQIAGSAKLRREQFVCFRDGVNGARVGNLEELARQVDLAKGHLPISDSAPNIQFQIPAINFFFMSVYSEYLAKSTNDVGERYSARASLRRPKTNPTTKTVPYIATIDNHYVSAVIHEGYAKAAMAQNDTELAAFAAGEVSSIVSANGTLKGWNSTFYTLDDIRIGNNLLHVWNSEGRKDNKYVIAAKGLREQLNRWPRTPEGGFWHRAPTYENQMWLDGLYMADTFYATYTSYFEPENTTAWNEIELQFDQIEEHCRNKTSNLLKHGFSSDKSTVWADPITGASPYVWDRALGWYFVALVEVLEVWPKTHAGYSKLLNYYTTLASGIKDVQDISGGWWLLMDEQLAGLTGNYIESSATALFTYSYLKGVRLGLLEQAYQDTAVKAWDLLLDEFIQYEQNGTLSFTGTVTVGSLKGDASYEYYTTVPLLVNDGKGAGPFMYAASEIELACLD
;
A
#
# COMPACT_ATOMS: atom_id res chain seq x y z
N MET A 1 -17.47 34.36 -38.69
CA MET A 1 -18.91 34.66 -38.89
C MET A 1 -19.69 33.93 -37.80
N HIS A 2 -20.72 34.57 -37.25
CA HIS A 2 -21.38 34.28 -35.98
C HIS A 2 -22.05 32.90 -35.80
N LEU A 3 -22.04 32.43 -34.53
CA LEU A 3 -23.01 31.64 -33.72
C LEU A 3 -24.43 31.33 -34.30
N PRO A 4 -25.30 30.55 -33.61
CA PRO A 4 -25.21 29.23 -32.94
C PRO A 4 -26.50 28.39 -33.19
N LEU A 5 -26.73 27.22 -32.55
CA LEU A 5 -28.03 26.90 -31.91
C LEU A 5 -28.03 25.58 -31.10
N ALA A 6 -28.75 25.63 -29.98
CA ALA A 6 -29.07 24.54 -29.08
C ALA A 6 -30.46 23.93 -29.39
N LEU A 7 -30.64 22.68 -28.95
CA LEU A 7 -31.87 22.02 -28.45
C LEU A 7 -33.11 21.87 -29.38
N VAL A 8 -33.65 20.64 -29.49
CA VAL A 8 -35.08 20.22 -29.31
C VAL A 8 -35.33 18.77 -29.79
N VAL A 9 -35.43 17.86 -28.82
CA VAL A 9 -36.49 16.89 -28.45
C VAL A 9 -37.55 16.38 -29.50
N THR A 10 -37.57 15.04 -29.63
CA THR A 10 -38.65 14.03 -29.86
C THR A 10 -39.25 13.64 -31.24
N LEU A 11 -39.28 12.30 -31.38
CA LEU A 11 -40.31 11.38 -31.91
C LEU A 11 -40.40 11.11 -33.42
N ALA A 12 -39.99 9.91 -33.81
CA ALA A 12 -40.75 9.05 -34.72
C ALA A 12 -40.49 7.57 -34.43
N THR A 13 -41.55 6.92 -33.94
CA THR A 13 -41.75 5.50 -33.72
C THR A 13 -41.81 4.70 -35.03
N SER A 14 -41.21 3.51 -35.08
CA SER A 14 -41.88 2.22 -35.34
C SER A 14 -40.87 1.14 -35.73
N THR A 15 -40.82 0.03 -34.99
CA THR A 15 -41.15 -1.32 -35.50
C THR A 15 -40.83 -2.43 -34.49
N LEU A 16 -41.84 -3.29 -34.33
CA LEU A 16 -41.80 -4.74 -34.11
C LEU A 16 -41.30 -5.31 -32.77
N ALA A 17 -42.25 -5.97 -32.10
CA ALA A 17 -42.14 -6.67 -30.83
C ALA A 17 -41.38 -8.00 -30.95
N ILE A 18 -40.59 -8.30 -29.92
CA ILE A 18 -40.02 -9.62 -29.57
C ILE A 18 -40.47 -9.91 -28.12
N PRO A 19 -40.78 -11.16 -27.73
CA PRO A 19 -41.46 -11.47 -26.46
C PRO A 19 -40.61 -11.10 -25.23
N ALA A 20 -41.27 -10.58 -24.20
CA ALA A 20 -40.64 -10.20 -22.94
C ALA A 20 -40.04 -11.42 -22.20
N PRO A 21 -38.78 -11.33 -21.73
CA PRO A 21 -38.31 -12.24 -20.71
C PRO A 21 -38.98 -11.91 -19.37
N THR A 22 -39.35 -12.96 -18.64
CA THR A 22 -39.99 -12.95 -17.32
C THR A 22 -39.28 -12.03 -16.31
N PRO A 23 -40.00 -11.37 -15.38
CA PRO A 23 -39.37 -10.51 -14.38
C PRO A 23 -38.53 -11.35 -13.42
N VAL A 24 -37.23 -11.05 -13.37
CA VAL A 24 -36.37 -11.44 -12.24
C VAL A 24 -36.80 -10.60 -11.03
N PRO A 25 -36.99 -11.18 -9.83
CA PRO A 25 -37.45 -10.43 -8.67
C PRO A 25 -36.44 -9.34 -8.28
N THR A 26 -36.90 -8.10 -8.19
CA THR A 26 -36.14 -7.01 -7.56
C THR A 26 -35.97 -7.31 -6.07
N PRO A 27 -34.74 -7.26 -5.51
CA PRO A 27 -34.56 -7.35 -4.07
C PRO A 27 -35.17 -6.12 -3.39
N ASP A 28 -35.99 -6.40 -2.38
CA ASP A 28 -36.71 -5.47 -1.53
C ASP A 28 -35.85 -4.32 -1.01
N SER A 29 -36.33 -3.08 -1.18
CA SER A 29 -35.69 -1.83 -0.75
C SER A 29 -35.86 -1.57 0.76
N SER A 30 -35.82 -2.61 1.59
CA SER A 30 -35.93 -2.49 3.04
C SER A 30 -34.99 -3.43 3.77
N SER A 31 -33.71 -3.09 3.79
CA SER A 31 -32.76 -3.60 4.78
C SER A 31 -31.92 -2.42 5.30
N PRO A 32 -31.74 -2.26 6.64
CA PRO A 32 -30.98 -1.16 7.16
C PRO A 32 -29.53 -1.28 6.66
N ARG A 33 -29.02 -0.24 5.98
CA ARG A 33 -27.59 -0.06 5.70
C ARG A 33 -26.83 -0.12 7.02
N ALA A 34 -26.34 -1.30 7.37
CA ALA A 34 -25.42 -1.49 8.47
C ALA A 34 -24.04 -1.06 7.98
N ALA A 35 -23.49 0.00 8.57
CA ALA A 35 -22.11 0.40 8.40
C ALA A 35 -21.19 -0.79 8.69
N LEU A 36 -20.46 -1.27 7.70
CA LEU A 36 -19.49 -2.36 7.82
C LEU A 36 -18.20 -1.81 8.45
N ARG A 37 -18.15 -1.81 9.79
CA ARG A 37 -16.90 -1.71 10.55
C ARG A 37 -16.19 -3.07 10.48
N GLY A 38 -14.87 -3.07 10.25
CA GLY A 38 -14.05 -4.28 10.37
C GLY A 38 -14.23 -4.96 11.73
N SER A 39 -14.20 -6.29 11.73
CA SER A 39 -14.37 -7.10 12.94
C SER A 39 -13.19 -6.94 13.89
N ALA A 40 -13.44 -6.63 15.17
CA ALA A 40 -12.41 -6.66 16.21
C ALA A 40 -12.10 -8.09 16.71
N ARG A 41 -12.55 -9.11 15.97
CA ARG A 41 -12.59 -10.51 16.42
C ARG A 41 -11.91 -11.44 15.44
N ASN A 42 -11.17 -12.40 15.97
CA ASN A 42 -10.58 -13.51 15.21
C ASN A 42 -11.16 -14.84 15.68
N VAL A 43 -11.56 -15.73 14.75
CA VAL A 43 -12.05 -17.07 15.07
C VAL A 43 -11.17 -18.14 14.39
N TYR A 44 -10.67 -19.09 15.17
CA TYR A 44 -9.79 -20.16 14.74
C TYR A 44 -10.50 -21.51 14.77
N LEU A 45 -10.49 -22.22 13.64
CA LEU A 45 -11.02 -23.58 13.53
C LEU A 45 -9.90 -24.58 13.77
N THR A 46 -9.98 -25.34 14.86
CA THR A 46 -8.91 -26.26 15.28
C THR A 46 -9.43 -27.66 15.61
N THR A 47 -8.51 -28.59 15.77
CA THR A 47 -8.73 -29.92 16.32
C THR A 47 -7.92 -30.05 17.62
N CYS A 48 -8.60 -30.32 18.73
CA CYS A 48 -8.03 -30.44 20.06
C CYS A 48 -7.94 -31.92 20.47
N THR A 49 -6.74 -32.40 20.80
CA THR A 49 -6.57 -33.73 21.44
C THR A 49 -6.28 -33.55 22.92
N THR A 50 -7.14 -34.07 23.78
CA THR A 50 -6.88 -34.22 25.22
C THR A 50 -6.32 -35.62 25.49
N ARG A 51 -5.18 -35.68 26.20
CA ARG A 51 -4.59 -36.95 26.65
C ARG A 51 -4.83 -37.10 28.14
N SER A 52 -5.50 -38.18 28.54
CA SER A 52 -5.67 -38.57 29.94
C SER A 52 -5.06 -39.95 30.18
N LEU A 53 -4.81 -40.30 31.44
CA LEU A 53 -4.30 -41.63 31.82
C LEU A 53 -5.25 -42.79 31.43
N SER A 54 -6.52 -42.50 31.16
CA SER A 54 -7.55 -43.50 30.85
C SER A 54 -7.96 -43.57 29.38
N ALA A 55 -7.79 -42.50 28.60
CA ALA A 55 -8.09 -42.45 27.16
C ALA A 55 -7.63 -41.13 26.51
N ASP A 56 -7.33 -41.19 25.21
CA ASP A 56 -7.17 -40.01 24.36
C ASP A 56 -8.53 -39.63 23.75
N SER A 57 -8.86 -38.34 23.78
CA SER A 57 -10.09 -37.82 23.16
C SER A 57 -9.76 -36.66 22.22
N THR A 58 -10.29 -36.69 21.00
CA THR A 58 -10.06 -35.61 20.01
C THR A 58 -11.38 -34.94 19.64
N SER A 59 -11.44 -33.61 19.68
CA SER A 59 -12.61 -32.78 19.34
C SER A 59 -12.25 -31.70 18.33
N SER A 60 -13.25 -31.14 17.63
CA SER A 60 -13.07 -29.98 16.76
C SER A 60 -13.65 -28.73 17.43
N SER A 61 -12.91 -27.62 17.44
CA SER A 61 -13.26 -26.40 18.19
C SER A 61 -13.15 -25.14 17.35
N ALA A 62 -13.99 -24.15 17.63
CA ALA A 62 -13.84 -22.76 17.20
C ALA A 62 -13.36 -21.91 18.38
N ILE A 63 -12.25 -21.19 18.23
CA ILE A 63 -11.61 -20.40 19.28
C ILE A 63 -11.67 -18.92 18.90
N LEU A 64 -12.29 -18.09 19.72
CA LEU A 64 -12.49 -16.66 19.48
C LEU A 64 -11.53 -15.80 20.32
N TYR A 65 -10.99 -14.74 19.71
CA TYR A 65 -10.24 -13.68 20.38
C TYR A 65 -10.89 -12.32 20.09
N ASN A 66 -11.22 -11.57 21.14
CA ASN A 66 -11.79 -10.23 21.08
C ASN A 66 -10.68 -9.18 21.25
N SER A 67 -9.90 -8.88 20.21
CA SER A 67 -8.93 -7.75 20.18
C SER A 67 -8.03 -7.71 18.94
N GLY A 68 -8.13 -8.65 17.99
CA GLY A 68 -7.18 -8.74 16.86
C GLY A 68 -5.76 -9.19 17.26
N ASP A 69 -5.39 -9.08 18.53
CA ASP A 69 -4.08 -9.43 19.08
C ASP A 69 -3.98 -10.94 19.36
N THR A 70 -3.15 -11.61 18.58
CA THR A 70 -2.90 -13.06 18.65
C THR A 70 -1.74 -13.42 19.58
N SER A 71 -1.13 -12.44 20.26
CA SER A 71 -0.05 -12.67 21.23
C SER A 71 -0.55 -13.18 22.59
N SER A 72 -1.85 -13.06 22.84
CA SER A 72 -2.52 -13.65 24.01
C SER A 72 -2.55 -15.17 23.91
N SER A 73 -2.04 -15.86 24.94
CA SER A 73 -2.22 -17.31 25.07
C SER A 73 -3.62 -17.72 25.53
N ASN A 74 -4.52 -16.77 25.82
CA ASN A 74 -5.84 -17.03 26.40
C ASN A 74 -6.95 -16.56 25.46
N PRO A 75 -7.79 -17.47 24.93
CA PRO A 75 -8.91 -17.09 24.08
C PRO A 75 -10.01 -16.38 24.87
N SER A 76 -10.76 -15.51 24.19
CA SER A 76 -11.91 -14.82 24.77
C SER A 76 -13.16 -15.70 24.86
N ASP A 77 -13.26 -16.73 24.01
CA ASP A 77 -14.38 -17.67 23.97
C ASP A 77 -13.97 -18.95 23.22
N VAL A 78 -14.53 -20.10 23.60
CA VAL A 78 -14.26 -21.39 22.94
C VAL A 78 -15.56 -22.16 22.78
N GLY A 79 -15.84 -22.59 21.56
CA GLY A 79 -16.98 -23.45 21.24
C GLY A 79 -16.51 -24.75 20.62
N THR A 80 -17.19 -25.86 20.92
CA THR A 80 -16.84 -27.18 20.39
C THR A 80 -17.96 -27.76 19.55
N VAL A 81 -17.60 -28.45 18.46
CA VAL A 81 -18.53 -29.33 17.74
C VAL A 81 -18.45 -30.71 18.41
N LEU A 82 -19.55 -31.15 19.00
CA LEU A 82 -19.61 -32.44 19.69
C LEU A 82 -19.71 -33.59 18.67
N SER A 83 -18.78 -34.54 18.77
CA SER A 83 -18.76 -35.78 17.99
C SER A 83 -17.87 -36.82 18.67
N GLU A 84 -18.12 -38.11 18.41
CA GLU A 84 -17.34 -39.23 18.97
C GLU A 84 -15.87 -39.25 18.51
N SER A 85 -15.56 -38.55 17.41
CA SER A 85 -14.20 -38.36 16.87
C SER A 85 -14.06 -36.96 16.28
N ALA A 86 -12.85 -36.45 16.17
CA ALA A 86 -12.61 -35.16 15.52
C ALA A 86 -13.05 -35.19 14.06
N ILE A 87 -13.80 -34.17 13.65
CA ILE A 87 -14.33 -34.08 12.30
C ILE A 87 -13.63 -32.95 11.56
N GLN A 88 -13.29 -33.20 10.30
CA GLN A 88 -12.70 -32.23 9.39
C GLN A 88 -13.66 -31.05 9.15
N TRP A 89 -13.09 -29.85 9.12
CA TRP A 89 -13.82 -28.63 8.80
C TRP A 89 -14.14 -28.53 7.30
N ALA A 90 -13.19 -28.92 6.44
CA ALA A 90 -13.30 -28.86 4.99
C ALA A 90 -14.45 -29.70 4.42
N GLY A 91 -15.16 -29.12 3.45
CA GLY A 91 -16.32 -29.73 2.79
C GLY A 91 -17.64 -29.63 3.54
N TYR A 92 -17.69 -28.95 4.70
CA TYR A 92 -18.88 -28.87 5.54
C TYR A 92 -19.25 -27.44 5.94
N THR A 93 -20.55 -27.19 6.07
CA THR A 93 -21.07 -26.03 6.82
C THR A 93 -21.34 -26.46 8.26
N ARG A 94 -20.79 -25.73 9.24
CA ARG A 94 -20.88 -26.07 10.66
C ARG A 94 -21.32 -24.87 11.46
N ARG A 95 -22.07 -25.12 12.53
CA ARG A 95 -22.50 -24.12 13.51
C ARG A 95 -21.92 -24.46 14.87
N VAL A 96 -21.26 -23.51 15.48
CA VAL A 96 -20.64 -23.63 16.80
C VAL A 96 -21.22 -22.55 17.72
N PRO A 97 -21.80 -22.93 18.87
CA PRO A 97 -22.20 -21.94 19.85
C PRO A 97 -20.97 -21.35 20.53
N LEU A 98 -20.87 -20.02 20.50
CA LEU A 98 -19.95 -19.20 21.30
C LEU A 98 -20.81 -18.35 22.25
N GLY A 99 -20.27 -17.92 23.39
CA GLY A 99 -20.92 -16.92 24.25
C GLY A 99 -21.29 -15.63 23.51
N SER A 100 -20.54 -15.30 22.45
CA SER A 100 -20.83 -14.18 21.54
C SER A 100 -21.89 -14.48 20.46
N GLY A 101 -22.45 -15.69 20.36
CA GLY A 101 -23.50 -16.07 19.40
C GLY A 101 -23.18 -17.35 18.61
N ILE A 102 -24.00 -17.66 17.61
CA ILE A 102 -23.73 -18.82 16.74
C ILE A 102 -22.72 -18.40 15.67
N PHE A 103 -21.55 -19.05 15.70
CA PHE A 103 -20.56 -19.01 14.64
C PHE A 103 -20.91 -20.06 13.59
N GLU A 104 -21.11 -19.68 12.34
CA GLU A 104 -21.35 -20.59 11.22
C GLU A 104 -20.19 -20.51 10.24
N SER A 105 -19.52 -21.62 9.95
CA SER A 105 -18.42 -21.70 8.98
C SER A 105 -18.79 -22.62 7.82
N LYS A 106 -18.52 -22.21 6.58
CA LYS A 106 -18.60 -23.01 5.36
C LYS A 106 -17.19 -23.12 4.77
N ILE A 107 -16.54 -24.27 4.95
CA ILE A 107 -15.20 -24.53 4.43
C ILE A 107 -15.32 -25.39 3.20
N ASP A 108 -14.64 -25.00 2.12
CA ASP A 108 -14.71 -25.67 0.84
C ASP A 108 -14.03 -27.04 0.89
N LYS A 109 -14.51 -27.95 0.04
CA LYS A 109 -13.93 -29.30 -0.07
C LYS A 109 -12.55 -29.20 -0.72
N GLY A 110 -11.52 -29.83 -0.12
CA GLY A 110 -10.14 -29.70 -0.59
C GLY A 110 -9.37 -28.56 0.10
N ALA A 111 -10.00 -27.81 1.00
CA ALA A 111 -9.32 -26.77 1.77
C ALA A 111 -8.12 -27.31 2.58
N GLU A 112 -8.14 -28.59 2.91
CA GLU A 112 -7.08 -29.34 3.58
C GLU A 112 -5.84 -29.62 2.72
N THR A 113 -5.85 -29.30 1.43
CA THR A 113 -4.68 -29.40 0.52
C THR A 113 -4.18 -28.04 0.01
N LEU A 114 -4.88 -26.94 0.30
CA LEU A 114 -4.47 -25.59 -0.04
C LEU A 114 -3.10 -25.22 0.52
N GLU A 115 -2.39 -24.30 -0.11
CA GLU A 115 -1.18 -23.71 0.48
C GLU A 115 -1.55 -22.73 1.61
N LYS A 116 -0.56 -22.40 2.45
CA LYS A 116 -0.72 -21.37 3.49
C LYS A 116 -1.17 -20.05 2.84
N SER A 117 -2.07 -19.35 3.51
CA SER A 117 -2.71 -18.09 3.12
C SER A 117 -3.69 -18.16 1.94
N GLN A 118 -4.03 -19.35 1.42
CA GLN A 118 -5.09 -19.51 0.42
C GLN A 118 -6.48 -19.55 1.05
N ILE A 119 -7.49 -19.02 0.34
CA ILE A 119 -8.89 -18.99 0.80
C ILE A 119 -9.45 -20.42 0.86
N ALA A 120 -9.90 -20.79 2.05
CA ALA A 120 -10.47 -22.08 2.40
C ALA A 120 -12.01 -22.04 2.53
N GLY A 121 -12.62 -20.86 2.61
CA GLY A 121 -14.08 -20.73 2.67
C GLY A 121 -14.55 -19.43 3.32
N SER A 122 -15.73 -19.47 3.95
CA SER A 122 -16.39 -18.32 4.57
C SER A 122 -16.95 -18.67 5.95
N ALA A 123 -17.24 -17.67 6.77
CA ALA A 123 -17.95 -17.86 8.03
C ALA A 123 -18.72 -16.61 8.45
N LYS A 124 -19.58 -16.73 9.46
CA LYS A 124 -20.30 -15.62 10.08
C LYS A 124 -20.49 -15.81 11.57
N LEU A 125 -20.48 -14.73 12.33
CA LEU A 125 -20.85 -14.69 13.75
C LEU A 125 -21.98 -13.66 13.91
N ARG A 126 -23.21 -14.13 14.12
CA ARG A 126 -24.41 -13.28 14.06
C ARG A 126 -24.55 -12.56 12.70
N ARG A 127 -24.28 -11.25 12.65
CA ARG A 127 -24.35 -10.40 11.44
C ARG A 127 -22.96 -10.11 10.85
N GLU A 128 -21.90 -10.52 11.54
CA GLU A 128 -20.51 -10.29 11.18
C GLU A 128 -20.05 -11.39 10.21
N GLN A 129 -19.44 -11.03 9.10
CA GLN A 129 -18.98 -11.96 8.05
C GLN A 129 -17.46 -12.12 8.12
N PHE A 130 -16.99 -13.33 7.83
CA PHE A 130 -15.60 -13.76 7.87
C PHE A 130 -15.27 -14.54 6.59
N VAL A 131 -13.99 -14.52 6.23
CA VAL A 131 -13.37 -15.29 5.15
C VAL A 131 -12.31 -16.16 5.81
N CYS A 132 -12.31 -17.43 5.46
CA CYS A 132 -11.44 -18.44 6.06
C CYS A 132 -10.24 -18.66 5.13
N PHE A 133 -9.02 -18.60 5.65
CA PHE A 133 -7.76 -18.91 4.95
C PHE A 133 -7.00 -20.07 5.60
N ARG A 134 -6.33 -20.92 4.84
CA ARG A 134 -5.47 -21.95 5.45
C ARG A 134 -4.22 -21.30 6.04
N ASP A 135 -3.76 -21.70 7.22
CA ASP A 135 -2.53 -21.12 7.81
C ASP A 135 -1.39 -22.11 8.12
N GLY A 136 -1.58 -23.41 7.86
CA GLY A 136 -0.54 -24.44 8.02
C GLY A 136 -0.82 -25.39 9.18
N VAL A 137 0.23 -26.00 9.74
CA VAL A 137 0.20 -26.92 10.90
C VAL A 137 1.30 -26.49 11.89
N ASN A 138 0.95 -25.92 13.04
CA ASN A 138 1.90 -25.55 14.10
C ASN A 138 1.39 -25.99 15.48
N GLY A 139 2.28 -26.30 16.43
CA GLY A 139 1.91 -26.62 17.81
C GLY A 139 2.06 -25.41 18.73
N ALA A 140 0.97 -24.93 19.34
CA ALA A 140 1.03 -23.90 20.38
C ALA A 140 0.88 -24.50 21.78
N ARG A 141 1.54 -23.91 22.80
CA ARG A 141 1.28 -24.20 24.23
C ARG A 141 0.46 -23.06 24.80
N VAL A 142 -0.78 -23.34 25.23
CA VAL A 142 -1.63 -22.39 25.95
C VAL A 142 -1.21 -22.39 27.42
N GLY A 143 -0.99 -21.20 28.01
CA GLY A 143 -0.39 -21.08 29.35
C GLY A 143 -1.33 -21.43 30.52
N ASN A 144 -2.65 -21.45 30.29
CA ASN A 144 -3.63 -21.75 31.34
C ASN A 144 -4.45 -23.00 30.96
N LEU A 145 -3.81 -24.15 31.12
CA LEU A 145 -4.30 -25.45 30.66
C LEU A 145 -5.54 -25.94 31.42
N GLU A 146 -5.71 -25.50 32.68
CA GLU A 146 -6.83 -25.91 33.53
C GLU A 146 -8.16 -25.34 33.06
N GLU A 147 -8.24 -24.05 32.72
CA GLU A 147 -9.52 -23.44 32.31
C GLU A 147 -9.94 -23.89 30.91
N LEU A 148 -8.99 -24.13 30.01
CA LEU A 148 -9.25 -24.66 28.67
C LEU A 148 -9.72 -26.12 28.71
N ALA A 149 -9.08 -26.96 29.54
CA ALA A 149 -9.50 -28.34 29.76
C ALA A 149 -10.89 -28.41 30.41
N ARG A 150 -11.16 -27.56 31.41
CA ARG A 150 -12.45 -27.45 32.08
C ARG A 150 -13.58 -27.07 31.12
N GLN A 151 -13.35 -26.14 30.18
CA GLN A 151 -14.35 -25.75 29.18
C GLN A 151 -14.62 -26.83 28.13
N VAL A 152 -13.59 -27.59 27.72
CA VAL A 152 -13.75 -28.72 26.78
C VAL A 152 -14.46 -29.90 27.45
N ASP A 153 -14.18 -30.19 28.71
CA ASP A 153 -14.82 -31.29 29.46
C ASP A 153 -16.24 -30.94 29.91
N LEU A 154 -16.52 -29.67 30.28
CA LEU A 154 -17.88 -29.18 30.53
C LEU A 154 -18.80 -29.34 29.31
N ALA A 155 -18.27 -29.15 28.09
CA ALA A 155 -19.02 -29.37 26.85
C ALA A 155 -19.33 -30.87 26.60
N LYS A 156 -18.54 -31.79 27.16
CA LYS A 156 -18.75 -33.25 27.08
C LYS A 156 -19.54 -33.84 28.26
N GLY A 157 -19.93 -33.02 29.24
CA GLY A 157 -20.82 -33.43 30.35
C GLY A 157 -20.22 -34.44 31.35
N HIS A 158 -18.89 -34.47 31.55
CA HIS A 158 -18.24 -35.40 32.49
C HIS A 158 -17.54 -34.66 33.67
N LEU A 159 -17.51 -35.35 34.81
CA LEU A 159 -17.23 -34.99 36.23
C LEU A 159 -15.91 -34.22 36.56
N PRO A 160 -15.75 -33.65 37.78
CA PRO A 160 -14.73 -32.62 38.09
C PRO A 160 -13.29 -33.13 38.18
N ILE A 161 -12.35 -32.29 37.74
CA ILE A 161 -10.90 -32.51 37.82
C ILE A 161 -10.44 -32.25 39.26
N SER A 162 -9.66 -33.17 39.86
CA SER A 162 -9.10 -33.03 41.21
C SER A 162 -7.73 -32.32 41.19
N ASP A 163 -7.40 -31.62 42.28
CA ASP A 163 -6.22 -30.75 42.50
C ASP A 163 -4.84 -31.45 42.47
N SER A 164 -4.72 -32.63 41.88
CA SER A 164 -3.42 -33.29 41.72
C SER A 164 -3.42 -34.20 40.49
N ALA A 165 -3.06 -33.66 39.33
CA ALA A 165 -2.95 -34.44 38.11
C ALA A 165 -1.93 -33.88 37.11
N PRO A 166 -1.33 -34.77 36.29
CA PRO A 166 0.04 -34.68 35.80
C PRO A 166 0.15 -34.10 34.39
N ASN A 167 1.37 -33.70 34.00
CA ASN A 167 1.80 -33.24 32.68
C ASN A 167 0.83 -33.54 31.52
N ILE A 168 -0.09 -32.62 31.26
CA ILE A 168 -1.00 -32.67 30.10
C ILE A 168 -0.21 -32.17 28.89
N GLN A 169 0.13 -33.09 27.97
CA GLN A 169 0.80 -32.75 26.73
C GLN A 169 -0.24 -32.51 25.63
N PHE A 170 -0.37 -31.24 25.21
CA PHE A 170 -1.19 -30.86 24.07
C PHE A 170 -0.41 -31.10 22.78
N GLN A 171 -0.92 -31.97 21.90
CA GLN A 171 -0.59 -31.93 20.48
C GLN A 171 -1.71 -31.18 19.79
N ILE A 172 -1.46 -29.91 19.49
CA ILE A 172 -2.37 -29.07 18.71
C ILE A 172 -1.89 -29.13 17.25
N PRO A 173 -2.59 -29.79 16.32
CA PRO A 173 -2.45 -29.48 14.91
C PRO A 173 -3.16 -28.13 14.65
N ALA A 174 -2.44 -27.00 14.76
CA ALA A 174 -3.05 -25.68 14.57
C ALA A 174 -3.36 -25.41 13.10
N ILE A 175 -4.56 -24.91 12.82
CA ILE A 175 -4.88 -24.11 11.63
C ILE A 175 -5.11 -22.67 12.15
N ASN A 176 -4.23 -21.72 11.81
CA ASN A 176 -4.19 -20.35 12.37
C ASN A 176 -4.52 -19.17 11.39
N PHE A 177 -5.78 -18.93 11.08
CA PHE A 177 -6.32 -17.91 10.16
C PHE A 177 -5.91 -16.42 10.40
N PHE A 178 -5.65 -15.64 9.33
CA PHE A 178 -5.58 -14.15 9.29
C PHE A 178 -6.54 -13.57 8.23
N PHE A 179 -7.05 -12.36 8.42
CA PHE A 179 -8.10 -11.71 7.60
C PHE A 179 -7.62 -10.42 6.91
N MET A 180 -8.11 -10.16 5.69
CA MET A 180 -8.06 -8.88 4.96
C MET A 180 -9.41 -8.65 4.27
N SER A 181 -10.05 -7.53 4.56
CA SER A 181 -11.18 -6.97 3.81
C SER A 181 -10.93 -5.47 3.69
N VAL A 182 -11.22 -4.92 2.51
CA VAL A 182 -11.26 -3.51 2.07
C VAL A 182 -10.38 -3.22 0.83
N TYR A 183 -9.24 -3.90 0.64
CA TYR A 183 -8.41 -3.70 -0.57
C TYR A 183 -9.07 -4.24 -1.85
N SER A 184 -9.77 -5.37 -1.72
CA SER A 184 -10.31 -6.18 -2.82
C SER A 184 -11.54 -5.55 -3.50
N GLU A 185 -12.53 -5.10 -2.74
CA GLU A 185 -13.77 -4.55 -3.32
C GLU A 185 -13.61 -3.11 -3.81
N TYR A 186 -12.63 -2.35 -3.31
CA TYR A 186 -12.40 -0.95 -3.72
C TYR A 186 -11.40 -0.79 -4.85
N LEU A 187 -10.34 -1.61 -4.91
CA LEU A 187 -9.65 -1.78 -6.18
C LEU A 187 -10.63 -2.36 -7.20
N ALA A 188 -11.37 -3.43 -6.89
CA ALA A 188 -12.38 -3.92 -7.82
C ALA A 188 -13.44 -2.86 -8.14
N LYS A 189 -13.89 -1.94 -7.27
CA LYS A 189 -14.86 -0.89 -7.68
C LYS A 189 -14.24 0.23 -8.51
N SER A 190 -13.13 0.82 -8.03
CA SER A 190 -12.43 1.90 -8.74
C SER A 190 -11.81 1.41 -10.06
N THR A 191 -11.46 0.12 -10.13
CA THR A 191 -10.96 -0.54 -11.33
C THR A 191 -11.98 -1.45 -12.02
N ASN A 192 -13.24 -1.57 -11.57
CA ASN A 192 -14.29 -2.18 -12.40
C ASN A 192 -14.92 -1.12 -13.29
N ASP A 193 -15.05 0.14 -12.87
CA ASP A 193 -15.50 1.19 -13.80
C ASP A 193 -14.39 1.54 -14.83
N VAL A 194 -13.13 1.50 -14.40
CA VAL A 194 -11.96 1.65 -15.29
C VAL A 194 -11.68 0.34 -16.06
N GLY A 195 -11.59 -0.79 -15.38
CA GLY A 195 -11.26 -2.09 -15.97
C GLY A 195 -12.36 -2.71 -16.82
N GLU A 196 -13.66 -2.45 -16.60
CA GLU A 196 -14.69 -2.85 -17.56
C GLU A 196 -14.57 -2.05 -18.87
N ARG A 197 -14.16 -0.77 -18.82
CA ARG A 197 -13.90 0.06 -20.02
C ARG A 197 -12.64 -0.40 -20.79
N TYR A 198 -11.58 -0.84 -20.10
CA TYR A 198 -10.35 -1.34 -20.74
C TYR A 198 -10.37 -2.87 -21.06
N SER A 199 -11.32 -3.65 -20.50
CA SER A 199 -11.48 -5.09 -20.78
C SER A 199 -11.81 -5.41 -22.25
N ALA A 200 -12.34 -4.44 -23.00
CA ALA A 200 -12.66 -4.59 -24.41
C ALA A 200 -11.42 -4.78 -25.31
N ARG A 201 -10.21 -4.42 -24.84
CA ARG A 201 -8.94 -4.68 -25.55
C ARG A 201 -8.13 -5.85 -24.98
N ALA A 202 -8.21 -6.12 -23.67
CA ALA A 202 -7.47 -7.19 -23.00
C ALA A 202 -8.04 -8.61 -23.24
N SER A 203 -9.27 -8.71 -23.74
CA SER A 203 -9.98 -9.99 -23.98
C SER A 203 -9.40 -10.89 -25.10
N LEU A 204 -8.21 -10.59 -25.63
CA LEU A 204 -7.60 -11.35 -26.73
C LEU A 204 -6.33 -12.14 -26.41
N ARG A 205 -5.70 -12.06 -25.22
CA ARG A 205 -4.42 -12.77 -24.99
C ARG A 205 -4.30 -13.38 -23.58
N ARG A 206 -3.78 -14.60 -23.55
CA ARG A 206 -3.73 -15.50 -22.38
C ARG A 206 -2.75 -15.01 -21.31
N PRO A 207 -3.02 -15.27 -20.02
CA PRO A 207 -2.06 -14.98 -18.95
C PRO A 207 -0.80 -15.83 -19.11
N LYS A 208 0.37 -15.21 -18.93
CA LYS A 208 1.65 -15.90 -18.78
C LYS A 208 2.01 -15.96 -17.30
N THR A 209 2.31 -17.15 -16.81
CA THR A 209 2.84 -17.38 -15.46
C THR A 209 4.36 -17.19 -15.47
N ASN A 210 4.89 -16.30 -14.62
CA ASN A 210 6.33 -16.15 -14.35
C ASN A 210 6.59 -16.15 -12.81
N PRO A 211 7.83 -16.40 -12.36
CA PRO A 211 8.10 -17.34 -11.27
C PRO A 211 8.16 -16.72 -9.86
N THR A 212 7.71 -17.52 -8.88
CA THR A 212 8.02 -17.47 -7.43
C THR A 212 8.07 -16.08 -6.79
N THR A 213 6.92 -15.45 -6.67
CA THR A 213 6.69 -14.25 -5.85
C THR A 213 6.35 -14.63 -4.41
N LYS A 214 7.00 -14.00 -3.44
CA LYS A 214 6.60 -14.11 -2.02
C LYS A 214 5.48 -13.12 -1.73
N THR A 215 4.39 -13.59 -1.13
CA THR A 215 3.33 -12.74 -0.57
C THR A 215 3.77 -12.21 0.80
N VAL A 216 3.72 -10.89 0.99
CA VAL A 216 4.01 -10.24 2.27
C VAL A 216 2.68 -9.80 2.90
N PRO A 217 2.49 -10.01 4.22
CA PRO A 217 1.27 -9.63 4.91
C PRO A 217 1.02 -8.11 4.88
N TYR A 218 -0.23 -7.78 4.66
CA TYR A 218 -0.82 -6.44 4.66
C TYR A 218 -0.66 -5.69 5.97
N ILE A 219 -0.32 -4.41 5.88
CA ILE A 219 -0.39 -3.46 6.99
C ILE A 219 -1.86 -3.07 7.16
N ALA A 220 -2.53 -3.67 8.14
CA ALA A 220 -3.98 -3.53 8.35
C ALA A 220 -4.42 -2.19 8.96
N THR A 221 -3.47 -1.35 9.32
CA THR A 221 -3.70 -0.06 9.96
C THR A 221 -2.59 0.87 9.49
N ILE A 222 -2.94 2.04 8.95
CA ILE A 222 -1.93 3.06 8.64
C ILE A 222 -1.01 3.26 9.85
N ASP A 223 0.29 3.24 9.59
CA ASP A 223 1.31 3.68 10.53
C ASP A 223 1.92 4.99 10.02
N ASN A 224 2.85 5.57 10.77
CA ASN A 224 3.55 6.78 10.37
C ASN A 224 4.69 6.52 9.38
N HIS A 225 4.83 5.29 8.85
CA HIS A 225 5.87 4.94 7.89
C HIS A 225 5.47 5.38 6.47
N TYR A 226 6.44 5.81 5.67
CA TYR A 226 6.18 6.41 4.35
C TYR A 226 5.40 5.51 3.39
N VAL A 227 5.58 4.19 3.47
CA VAL A 227 4.88 3.24 2.57
C VAL A 227 3.36 3.33 2.77
N SER A 228 2.91 3.46 4.01
CA SER A 228 1.50 3.65 4.34
C SER A 228 1.02 5.01 3.82
N ALA A 229 1.80 6.07 4.05
CA ALA A 229 1.51 7.42 3.52
C ALA A 229 1.34 7.41 1.99
N VAL A 230 2.22 6.70 1.28
CA VAL A 230 2.21 6.54 -0.18
C VAL A 230 0.93 5.84 -0.66
N ILE A 231 0.55 4.72 -0.04
CA ILE A 231 -0.69 4.00 -0.38
C ILE A 231 -1.92 4.90 -0.15
N HIS A 232 -2.00 5.55 1.01
CA HIS A 232 -3.18 6.35 1.38
C HIS A 232 -3.31 7.63 0.56
N GLU A 233 -2.20 8.18 0.10
CA GLU A 233 -2.23 9.24 -0.90
C GLU A 233 -2.77 8.74 -2.24
N GLY A 234 -2.50 7.47 -2.59
CA GLY A 234 -3.02 6.88 -3.83
C GLY A 234 -4.53 6.76 -3.81
N TYR A 235 -5.10 6.33 -2.68
CA TYR A 235 -6.55 6.37 -2.48
C TYR A 235 -7.11 7.79 -2.56
N ALA A 236 -6.43 8.77 -1.96
CA ALA A 236 -6.87 10.15 -2.00
C ALA A 236 -6.88 10.71 -3.44
N LYS A 237 -5.82 10.45 -4.23
CA LYS A 237 -5.76 10.87 -5.64
C LYS A 237 -6.84 10.16 -6.49
N ALA A 238 -7.02 8.85 -6.31
CA ALA A 238 -8.05 8.09 -7.01
C ALA A 238 -9.46 8.58 -6.66
N ALA A 239 -9.73 8.83 -5.39
CA ALA A 239 -11.00 9.40 -4.93
C ALA A 239 -11.29 10.76 -5.57
N MET A 240 -10.26 11.62 -5.71
CA MET A 240 -10.39 12.91 -6.37
C MET A 240 -10.66 12.77 -7.87
N ALA A 241 -9.93 11.90 -8.57
CA ALA A 241 -10.09 11.70 -10.01
C ALA A 241 -11.51 11.17 -10.35
N GLN A 242 -12.03 10.27 -9.53
CA GLN A 242 -13.33 9.62 -9.75
C GLN A 242 -14.51 10.35 -9.09
N ASN A 243 -14.26 11.42 -8.32
CA ASN A 243 -15.24 12.03 -7.41
C ASN A 243 -15.90 11.02 -6.44
N ASP A 244 -15.13 10.03 -5.96
CA ASP A 244 -15.61 8.98 -5.05
C ASP A 244 -15.57 9.46 -3.60
N THR A 245 -16.74 9.86 -3.09
CA THR A 245 -16.89 10.34 -1.71
C THR A 245 -16.68 9.27 -0.64
N GLU A 246 -16.95 7.99 -0.95
CA GLU A 246 -16.78 6.90 0.02
C GLU A 246 -15.29 6.55 0.15
N LEU A 247 -14.56 6.48 -0.98
CA LEU A 247 -13.10 6.27 -0.97
C LEU A 247 -12.37 7.46 -0.32
N ALA A 248 -12.82 8.69 -0.58
CA ALA A 248 -12.29 9.88 0.10
C ALA A 248 -12.48 9.80 1.62
N ALA A 249 -13.67 9.40 2.07
CA ALA A 249 -13.97 9.25 3.50
C ALA A 249 -13.14 8.12 4.14
N PHE A 250 -12.91 7.01 3.42
CA PHE A 250 -12.03 5.94 3.86
C PHE A 250 -10.58 6.43 4.02
N ALA A 251 -10.01 7.04 2.97
CA ALA A 251 -8.64 7.54 3.00
C ALA A 251 -8.42 8.57 4.12
N ALA A 252 -9.36 9.52 4.26
CA ALA A 252 -9.33 10.50 5.34
C ALA A 252 -9.49 9.87 6.72
N GLY A 253 -10.38 8.89 6.87
CA GLY A 253 -10.62 8.17 8.12
C GLY A 253 -9.38 7.41 8.60
N GLU A 254 -8.66 6.75 7.70
CA GLU A 254 -7.42 6.03 8.00
C GLU A 254 -6.34 7.01 8.48
N VAL A 255 -6.06 8.06 7.72
CA VAL A 255 -5.08 9.11 8.10
C VAL A 255 -5.48 9.79 9.42
N SER A 256 -6.78 10.00 9.65
CA SER A 256 -7.29 10.56 10.92
C SER A 256 -7.04 9.63 12.11
N SER A 257 -7.03 8.32 11.89
CA SER A 257 -6.92 7.32 12.97
C SER A 257 -5.58 7.36 13.71
N ILE A 258 -4.53 7.88 13.06
CA ILE A 258 -3.19 8.04 13.63
C ILE A 258 -2.97 9.40 14.28
N VAL A 259 -3.93 10.32 14.21
CA VAL A 259 -3.84 11.63 14.86
C VAL A 259 -4.78 11.70 16.06
N SER A 260 -4.20 11.88 17.23
CA SER A 260 -4.95 12.02 18.48
C SER A 260 -5.70 13.36 18.53
N ALA A 261 -6.74 13.48 19.35
CA ALA A 261 -7.54 14.71 19.44
C ALA A 261 -6.74 15.97 19.84
N ASN A 262 -5.62 15.79 20.55
CA ASN A 262 -4.69 16.87 20.92
C ASN A 262 -3.60 17.14 19.85
N GLY A 263 -3.65 16.47 18.69
CA GLY A 263 -2.66 16.59 17.63
C GLY A 263 -1.42 15.69 17.77
N THR A 264 -1.36 14.80 18.77
CA THR A 264 -0.27 13.83 18.87
C THR A 264 -0.38 12.76 17.79
N LEU A 265 0.65 12.63 16.95
CA LEU A 265 0.79 11.59 15.94
C LEU A 265 1.21 10.26 16.61
N LYS A 266 0.41 9.20 16.44
CA LYS A 266 0.70 7.87 16.97
C LYS A 266 1.90 7.26 16.23
N GLY A 267 2.78 6.58 16.97
CA GLY A 267 3.98 5.95 16.40
C GLY A 267 5.14 6.91 16.10
N TRP A 268 4.91 8.23 16.11
CA TRP A 268 5.95 9.20 15.83
C TRP A 268 6.91 9.42 17.01
N ASN A 269 8.20 9.38 16.71
CA ASN A 269 9.27 9.71 17.66
C ASN A 269 10.03 10.97 17.21
N SER A 270 9.79 12.10 17.88
CA SER A 270 10.35 13.42 17.55
C SER A 270 11.87 13.56 17.76
N THR A 271 12.52 12.53 18.31
CA THR A 271 13.97 12.45 18.54
C THR A 271 14.67 11.43 17.65
N PHE A 272 13.90 10.65 16.88
CA PHE A 272 14.42 9.76 15.85
C PHE A 272 14.24 10.44 14.48
N TYR A 273 15.35 10.77 13.83
CA TYR A 273 15.34 11.55 12.59
C TYR A 273 15.44 10.61 11.40
N THR A 274 14.32 10.32 10.75
CA THR A 274 14.25 9.60 9.48
C THR A 274 13.32 10.36 8.55
N LEU A 275 13.80 10.76 7.36
CA LEU A 275 12.99 11.59 6.46
C LEU A 275 11.71 10.84 6.04
N ASP A 276 11.79 9.51 5.95
CA ASP A 276 10.66 8.59 5.72
C ASP A 276 9.41 8.93 6.56
N ASP A 277 9.58 9.21 7.85
CA ASP A 277 8.45 9.45 8.77
C ASP A 277 7.83 10.84 8.58
N ILE A 278 8.47 11.73 7.81
CA ILE A 278 7.94 13.06 7.49
C ILE A 278 6.88 12.98 6.39
N ARG A 279 6.91 11.96 5.52
CA ARG A 279 6.00 11.86 4.36
C ARG A 279 4.53 11.91 4.75
N ILE A 280 4.18 11.34 5.90
CA ILE A 280 2.80 11.33 6.40
C ILE A 280 2.22 12.75 6.55
N GLY A 281 3.07 13.77 6.72
CA GLY A 281 2.68 15.16 6.78
C GLY A 281 1.88 15.63 5.55
N ASN A 282 2.19 15.13 4.34
CA ASN A 282 1.40 15.44 3.14
C ASN A 282 -0.05 14.92 3.27
N ASN A 283 -0.24 13.69 3.76
CA ASN A 283 -1.58 13.14 3.99
C ASN A 283 -2.35 13.96 5.04
N LEU A 284 -1.69 14.37 6.13
CA LEU A 284 -2.30 15.20 7.17
C LEU A 284 -2.81 16.53 6.61
N LEU A 285 -1.97 17.21 5.81
CA LEU A 285 -2.33 18.49 5.19
C LEU A 285 -3.41 18.31 4.11
N HIS A 286 -3.38 17.21 3.36
CA HIS A 286 -4.42 16.86 2.41
C HIS A 286 -5.79 16.71 3.10
N VAL A 287 -5.88 15.89 4.15
CA VAL A 287 -7.14 15.68 4.91
C VAL A 287 -7.63 16.99 5.53
N TRP A 288 -6.73 17.73 6.18
CA TRP A 288 -7.09 19.03 6.74
C TRP A 288 -7.66 19.97 5.67
N ASN A 289 -7.01 20.06 4.50
CA ASN A 289 -7.46 20.93 3.42
C ASN A 289 -8.80 20.45 2.81
N SER A 290 -8.97 19.14 2.58
CA SER A 290 -10.17 18.57 1.97
C SER A 290 -11.40 18.67 2.88
N GLU A 291 -11.23 18.65 4.20
CA GLU A 291 -12.30 18.85 5.19
C GLU A 291 -12.62 20.34 5.44
N GLY A 292 -12.03 21.25 4.67
CA GLY A 292 -12.26 22.69 4.75
C GLY A 292 -11.49 23.38 5.88
N ARG A 293 -10.34 22.81 6.26
CA ARG A 293 -9.35 23.41 7.19
C ARG A 293 -9.85 23.65 8.61
N LYS A 294 -10.74 22.77 9.11
CA LYS A 294 -11.48 22.99 10.36
C LYS A 294 -10.82 22.40 11.60
N ASP A 295 -10.27 21.20 11.50
CA ASP A 295 -9.74 20.47 12.66
C ASP A 295 -8.26 20.82 12.90
N ASN A 296 -8.00 21.48 14.03
CA ASN A 296 -6.66 21.95 14.38
C ASN A 296 -5.70 20.82 14.75
N LYS A 297 -6.18 19.59 15.00
CA LYS A 297 -5.30 18.47 15.36
C LYS A 297 -4.29 18.16 14.24
N TYR A 298 -4.68 18.31 12.97
CA TYR A 298 -3.78 18.10 11.83
C TYR A 298 -2.73 19.20 11.73
N VAL A 299 -3.10 20.46 12.02
CA VAL A 299 -2.17 21.59 12.05
C VAL A 299 -1.12 21.40 13.14
N ILE A 300 -1.55 20.95 14.34
CA ILE A 300 -0.63 20.64 15.44
C ILE A 300 0.32 19.51 15.05
N ALA A 301 -0.18 18.42 14.48
CA ALA A 301 0.63 17.29 14.04
C ALA A 301 1.64 17.71 12.94
N ALA A 302 1.19 18.41 11.91
CA ALA A 302 2.04 18.92 10.84
C ALA A 302 3.10 19.92 11.37
N LYS A 303 2.72 20.80 12.31
CA LYS A 303 3.67 21.71 12.96
C LYS A 303 4.76 20.94 13.72
N GLY A 304 4.41 19.84 14.39
CA GLY A 304 5.39 18.98 15.06
C GLY A 304 6.42 18.37 14.10
N LEU A 305 5.97 17.86 12.95
CA LEU A 305 6.86 17.36 11.89
C LEU A 305 7.75 18.47 11.33
N ARG A 306 7.18 19.64 11.06
CA ARG A 306 7.92 20.83 10.58
C ARG A 306 8.97 21.31 11.57
N GLU A 307 8.65 21.33 12.87
CA GLU A 307 9.57 21.70 13.93
C GLU A 307 10.71 20.68 14.12
N GLN A 308 10.48 19.42 13.77
CA GLN A 308 11.55 18.41 13.74
C GLN A 308 12.61 18.75 12.69
N LEU A 309 12.21 19.26 11.51
CA LEU A 309 13.13 19.67 10.45
C LEU A 309 14.08 20.80 10.90
N ASN A 310 13.65 21.69 11.80
CA ASN A 310 14.51 22.77 12.33
C ASN A 310 15.71 22.25 13.15
N ARG A 311 15.61 21.04 13.69
CA ARG A 311 16.64 20.41 14.53
C ARG A 311 17.28 19.21 13.81
N TRP A 312 17.01 19.04 12.53
CA TRP A 312 17.48 17.90 11.75
C TRP A 312 19.00 17.96 11.59
N PRO A 313 19.71 16.83 11.74
CA PRO A 313 21.13 16.76 11.40
C PRO A 313 21.38 17.08 9.92
N ARG A 314 22.40 17.88 9.64
CA ARG A 314 22.72 18.35 8.30
C ARG A 314 24.16 18.04 7.91
N THR A 315 24.41 17.88 6.62
CA THR A 315 25.75 17.93 6.03
C THR A 315 26.37 19.32 6.32
N PRO A 316 27.71 19.47 6.20
CA PRO A 316 28.35 20.77 6.31
C PRO A 316 27.76 21.85 5.37
N GLU A 317 27.26 21.43 4.22
CA GLU A 317 26.64 22.28 3.20
C GLU A 317 25.13 22.53 3.45
N GLY A 318 24.55 21.96 4.51
CA GLY A 318 23.17 22.23 4.94
C GLY A 318 22.12 21.22 4.45
N GLY A 319 22.53 20.17 3.76
CA GLY A 319 21.66 19.09 3.29
C GLY A 319 21.16 18.19 4.43
N PHE A 320 19.89 17.78 4.42
CA PHE A 320 19.33 16.90 5.44
C PHE A 320 19.94 15.50 5.37
N TRP A 321 20.43 14.99 6.50
CA TRP A 321 20.77 13.57 6.57
C TRP A 321 19.52 12.72 6.34
N HIS A 322 19.63 11.68 5.53
CA HIS A 322 18.51 10.78 5.23
C HIS A 322 17.98 10.11 6.52
N ARG A 323 18.90 9.72 7.43
CA ARG A 323 18.56 9.20 8.74
C ARG A 323 19.67 9.42 9.77
N ALA A 324 19.32 9.82 10.98
CA ALA A 324 20.26 9.89 12.11
C ALA A 324 19.89 8.88 13.21
N PRO A 325 20.89 8.21 13.82
CA PRO A 325 22.34 8.33 13.58
C PRO A 325 22.87 7.39 12.46
N THR A 326 22.00 6.70 11.72
CA THR A 326 22.42 5.58 10.86
C THR A 326 23.12 5.98 9.55
N TYR A 327 22.71 7.10 8.95
CA TYR A 327 23.20 7.57 7.64
C TYR A 327 23.71 9.01 7.79
N GLU A 328 24.70 9.17 8.66
CA GLU A 328 25.43 10.42 8.84
C GLU A 328 25.99 10.92 7.51
N ASN A 329 25.85 12.22 7.27
CA ASN A 329 26.37 12.94 6.10
C ASN A 329 25.88 12.45 4.74
N GLN A 330 24.79 11.65 4.70
CA GLN A 330 24.22 11.09 3.48
C GLN A 330 22.90 11.74 3.10
N MET A 331 22.77 12.14 1.83
CA MET A 331 21.51 12.56 1.22
C MET A 331 21.12 11.58 0.12
N TRP A 332 19.88 11.11 0.15
CA TRP A 332 19.34 10.21 -0.88
C TRP A 332 18.20 10.92 -1.59
N LEU A 333 18.04 10.66 -2.88
CA LEU A 333 16.97 11.23 -3.71
C LEU A 333 15.58 11.02 -3.10
N ASP A 334 15.36 9.84 -2.50
CA ASP A 334 14.14 9.46 -1.79
C ASP A 334 13.73 10.51 -0.76
N GLY A 335 14.70 11.07 -0.02
CA GLY A 335 14.48 12.01 1.07
C GLY A 335 13.72 13.28 0.63
N LEU A 336 13.87 13.71 -0.63
CA LEU A 336 13.21 14.91 -1.14
C LEU A 336 11.71 14.65 -1.36
N TYR A 337 11.35 13.44 -1.76
CA TYR A 337 9.95 13.03 -1.80
C TYR A 337 9.37 12.86 -0.39
N MET A 338 10.17 12.41 0.59
CA MET A 338 9.64 12.20 1.93
C MET A 338 9.46 13.51 2.70
N ALA A 339 10.40 14.45 2.60
CA ALA A 339 10.43 15.64 3.44
C ALA A 339 10.21 16.95 2.70
N ASP A 340 10.84 17.17 1.53
CA ASP A 340 10.79 18.46 0.85
C ASP A 340 9.43 18.75 0.20
N THR A 341 8.71 17.73 -0.26
CA THR A 341 7.30 17.87 -0.69
C THR A 341 6.40 18.29 0.47
N PHE A 342 6.57 17.69 1.66
CA PHE A 342 5.85 18.08 2.87
C PHE A 342 6.23 19.50 3.28
N TYR A 343 7.53 19.82 3.29
CA TYR A 343 8.04 21.10 3.71
C TYR A 343 7.54 22.22 2.80
N ALA A 344 7.57 22.03 1.47
CA ALA A 344 7.00 22.96 0.51
C ALA A 344 5.48 23.13 0.71
N THR A 345 4.75 22.03 0.89
CA THR A 345 3.29 22.07 1.13
C THR A 345 2.95 22.82 2.42
N TYR A 346 3.65 22.52 3.51
CA TYR A 346 3.49 23.22 4.79
C TYR A 346 3.77 24.71 4.64
N THR A 347 4.92 25.06 4.04
CA THR A 347 5.34 26.44 3.83
C THR A 347 4.31 27.20 2.99
N SER A 348 3.77 26.59 1.93
CA SER A 348 2.72 27.20 1.10
C SER A 348 1.44 27.54 1.87
N TYR A 349 1.07 26.73 2.87
CA TYR A 349 -0.15 26.96 3.64
C TYR A 349 0.02 27.92 4.80
N PHE A 350 1.15 27.85 5.51
CA PHE A 350 1.33 28.54 6.79
C PHE A 350 2.35 29.67 6.75
N GLU A 351 3.29 29.62 5.81
CA GLU A 351 4.46 30.50 5.76
C GLU A 351 4.83 30.91 4.31
N PRO A 352 3.89 31.32 3.44
CA PRO A 352 4.15 31.46 2.00
C PRO A 352 5.23 32.50 1.66
N GLU A 353 5.40 33.52 2.51
CA GLU A 353 6.41 34.58 2.35
C GLU A 353 7.76 34.24 3.03
N ASN A 354 7.91 33.04 3.61
CA ASN A 354 9.12 32.64 4.32
C ASN A 354 10.22 32.24 3.33
N THR A 355 10.97 33.23 2.84
CA THR A 355 12.09 33.03 1.90
C THR A 355 13.17 32.11 2.46
N THR A 356 13.37 32.07 3.79
CA THR A 356 14.35 31.17 4.40
C THR A 356 13.94 29.71 4.22
N ALA A 357 12.65 29.40 4.41
CA ALA A 357 12.14 28.04 4.18
C ALA A 357 12.23 27.64 2.70
N TRP A 358 11.83 28.52 1.78
CA TRP A 358 11.94 28.26 0.34
C TRP A 358 13.40 28.07 -0.11
N ASN A 359 14.32 28.89 0.37
CA ASN A 359 15.74 28.74 0.07
C ASN A 359 16.33 27.44 0.64
N GLU A 360 15.84 26.98 1.80
CA GLU A 360 16.29 25.72 2.40
C GLU A 360 15.81 24.50 1.61
N ILE A 361 14.58 24.54 1.09
CA ILE A 361 14.06 23.52 0.17
C ILE A 361 14.87 23.54 -1.13
N GLU A 362 15.11 24.72 -1.72
CA GLU A 362 15.94 24.87 -2.93
C GLU A 362 17.34 24.25 -2.72
N LEU A 363 17.96 24.49 -1.56
CA LEU A 363 19.26 23.93 -1.21
C LEU A 363 19.27 22.40 -1.22
N GLN A 364 18.19 21.72 -0.83
CA GLN A 364 18.14 20.26 -0.85
C GLN A 364 18.21 19.72 -2.30
N PHE A 365 17.49 20.35 -3.23
CA PHE A 365 17.56 20.03 -4.65
C PHE A 365 18.94 20.36 -5.22
N ASP A 366 19.50 21.54 -4.90
CA ASP A 366 20.82 21.95 -5.38
C ASP A 366 21.93 20.98 -4.96
N GLN A 367 21.90 20.47 -3.72
CA GLN A 367 22.83 19.47 -3.22
C GLN A 367 22.74 18.16 -4.01
N ILE A 368 21.52 17.64 -4.23
CA ILE A 368 21.32 16.43 -5.02
C ILE A 368 21.78 16.61 -6.47
N GLU A 369 21.44 17.73 -7.10
CA GLU A 369 21.82 18.01 -8.48
C GLU A 369 23.34 18.14 -8.65
N GLU A 370 24.01 18.85 -7.76
CA GLU A 370 25.47 19.03 -7.83
C GLU A 370 26.22 17.70 -7.69
N HIS A 371 25.81 16.87 -6.74
CA HIS A 371 26.54 15.64 -6.41
C HIS A 371 26.15 14.44 -7.28
N CYS A 372 24.86 14.31 -7.65
CA CYS A 372 24.35 13.08 -8.27
C CYS A 372 24.11 13.19 -9.78
N ARG A 373 24.00 14.39 -10.37
CA ARG A 373 23.63 14.55 -11.79
C ARG A 373 24.78 14.17 -12.72
N ASN A 374 24.48 13.25 -13.64
CA ASN A 374 25.27 13.11 -14.86
C ASN A 374 24.78 14.12 -15.93
N LYS A 375 25.64 15.08 -16.28
CA LYS A 375 25.33 16.15 -17.26
C LYS A 375 25.26 15.69 -18.72
N THR A 376 25.58 14.43 -19.01
CA THR A 376 25.46 13.83 -20.35
C THR A 376 24.15 13.07 -20.49
N SER A 377 23.84 12.14 -19.58
CA SER A 377 22.61 11.35 -19.64
C SER A 377 21.40 12.07 -19.06
N ASN A 378 21.60 13.16 -18.32
CA ASN A 378 20.55 13.83 -17.56
C ASN A 378 19.84 12.90 -16.55
N LEU A 379 20.55 11.93 -16.00
CA LEU A 379 20.07 11.08 -14.90
C LEU A 379 20.83 11.40 -13.60
N LEU A 380 20.24 11.07 -12.45
CA LEU A 380 20.88 11.21 -11.14
C LEU A 380 21.17 9.85 -10.52
N LYS A 381 22.32 9.73 -9.87
CA LYS A 381 22.64 8.60 -8.98
C LYS A 381 21.75 8.62 -7.73
N HIS A 382 21.53 7.47 -7.09
CA HIS A 382 20.59 7.28 -5.96
C HIS A 382 20.81 8.22 -4.76
N GLY A 383 22.06 8.57 -4.44
CA GLY A 383 22.36 9.51 -3.36
C GLY A 383 23.84 9.80 -3.27
N PHE A 384 24.25 10.61 -2.30
CA PHE A 384 25.65 10.93 -2.04
C PHE A 384 25.98 10.97 -0.55
N SER A 385 27.25 10.72 -0.24
CA SER A 385 27.87 10.92 1.07
C SER A 385 28.76 12.17 0.97
N SER A 386 28.39 13.23 1.69
CA SER A 386 29.11 14.53 1.66
C SER A 386 30.54 14.40 2.19
N ASP A 387 30.76 13.55 3.18
CA ASP A 387 32.07 13.25 3.77
C ASP A 387 32.82 12.10 3.07
N LYS A 388 32.19 11.46 2.07
CA LYS A 388 32.74 10.35 1.26
C LYS A 388 33.21 9.17 2.11
N SER A 389 32.62 9.00 3.29
CA SER A 389 33.02 7.99 4.26
C SER A 389 32.48 6.60 3.95
N THR A 390 31.43 6.50 3.13
CA THR A 390 30.80 5.24 2.76
C THR A 390 31.60 4.49 1.69
N VAL A 391 31.52 3.16 1.71
CA VAL A 391 32.28 2.30 0.78
C VAL A 391 31.87 2.46 -0.69
N TRP A 392 30.66 2.98 -0.94
CA TRP A 392 30.09 3.16 -2.27
C TRP A 392 30.29 4.58 -2.82
N ALA A 393 30.77 5.52 -2.00
CA ALA A 393 30.88 6.92 -2.40
C ALA A 393 32.00 7.12 -3.43
N ASP A 394 31.67 7.79 -4.52
CA ASP A 394 32.68 8.28 -5.47
C ASP A 394 33.66 9.23 -4.74
N PRO A 395 34.98 9.09 -4.92
CA PRO A 395 35.96 9.90 -4.20
C PRO A 395 35.94 11.39 -4.57
N ILE A 396 35.37 11.75 -5.71
CA ILE A 396 35.26 13.14 -6.18
C ILE A 396 33.91 13.72 -5.78
N THR A 397 32.82 13.09 -6.21
CA THR A 397 31.46 13.63 -6.05
C THR A 397 30.76 13.14 -4.78
N GLY A 398 31.20 12.04 -4.18
CA GLY A 398 30.51 11.38 -3.08
C GLY A 398 29.28 10.57 -3.51
N ALA A 399 28.93 10.56 -4.80
CA ALA A 399 27.73 9.90 -5.30
C ALA A 399 27.83 8.37 -5.24
N SER A 400 26.67 7.72 -5.12
CA SER A 400 26.50 6.29 -5.30
C SER A 400 26.79 5.85 -6.75
N PRO A 401 27.12 4.57 -6.99
CA PRO A 401 27.62 4.11 -8.30
C PRO A 401 26.56 4.05 -9.39
N TYR A 402 25.27 3.88 -9.06
CA TYR A 402 24.22 3.59 -10.04
C TYR A 402 23.03 4.54 -9.99
N VAL A 403 22.38 4.70 -11.15
CA VAL A 403 21.05 5.31 -11.26
C VAL A 403 20.04 4.24 -10.91
N TRP A 404 19.59 4.22 -9.66
CA TRP A 404 18.49 3.36 -9.24
C TRP A 404 17.16 4.03 -9.54
N ASP A 405 16.34 3.34 -10.32
CA ASP A 405 15.14 3.88 -10.95
C ASP A 405 14.11 4.45 -9.97
N ARG A 406 13.78 3.75 -8.88
CA ARG A 406 12.75 4.22 -7.94
C ARG A 406 13.21 5.44 -7.15
N ALA A 407 14.49 5.52 -6.77
CA ALA A 407 15.03 6.74 -6.16
C ALA A 407 14.91 7.93 -7.12
N LEU A 408 15.23 7.72 -8.41
CA LEU A 408 15.03 8.73 -9.45
C LEU A 408 13.55 9.09 -9.63
N GLY A 409 12.65 8.09 -9.55
CA GLY A 409 11.20 8.26 -9.58
C GLY A 409 10.70 9.15 -8.46
N TRP A 410 11.13 8.90 -7.22
CA TRP A 410 10.79 9.75 -6.08
C TRP A 410 11.27 11.18 -6.26
N TYR A 411 12.49 11.38 -6.74
CA TYR A 411 13.01 12.70 -7.03
C TYR A 411 12.19 13.43 -8.13
N PHE A 412 11.78 12.71 -9.18
CA PHE A 412 10.95 13.29 -10.25
C PHE A 412 9.56 13.69 -9.75
N VAL A 413 8.97 12.87 -8.87
CA VAL A 413 7.73 13.22 -8.16
C VAL A 413 7.92 14.42 -7.25
N ALA A 414 9.02 14.48 -6.49
CA ALA A 414 9.29 15.58 -5.59
C ALA A 414 9.34 16.91 -6.34
N LEU A 415 10.02 16.96 -7.49
CA LEU A 415 10.08 18.15 -8.34
C LEU A 415 8.70 18.62 -8.80
N VAL A 416 7.87 17.72 -9.36
CA VAL A 416 6.54 18.12 -9.88
C VAL A 416 5.58 18.54 -8.76
N GLU A 417 5.64 17.91 -7.60
CA GLU A 417 4.79 18.25 -6.45
C GLU A 417 5.23 19.55 -5.76
N VAL A 418 6.53 19.78 -5.63
CA VAL A 418 7.06 21.04 -5.09
C VAL A 418 6.74 22.20 -6.03
N LEU A 419 6.93 22.03 -7.35
CA LEU A 419 6.61 23.06 -8.35
C LEU A 419 5.12 23.44 -8.39
N GLU A 420 4.21 22.53 -8.01
CA GLU A 420 2.77 22.79 -7.96
C GLU A 420 2.41 23.82 -6.87
N VAL A 421 3.12 23.82 -5.74
CA VAL A 421 2.86 24.70 -4.59
C VAL A 421 3.85 25.86 -4.47
N TRP A 422 4.91 25.87 -5.27
CA TRP A 422 5.96 26.89 -5.22
C TRP A 422 5.49 28.26 -5.72
N PRO A 423 5.83 29.37 -5.03
CA PRO A 423 5.49 30.71 -5.51
C PRO A 423 6.21 31.02 -6.83
N LYS A 424 5.47 31.16 -7.94
CA LYS A 424 6.03 31.41 -9.28
C LYS A 424 6.92 32.66 -9.39
N THR A 425 6.77 33.61 -8.47
CA THR A 425 7.58 34.84 -8.37
C THR A 425 8.91 34.65 -7.65
N HIS A 426 9.10 33.53 -6.95
CA HIS A 426 10.34 33.23 -6.21
C HIS A 426 11.46 32.81 -7.18
N ALA A 427 12.68 33.27 -6.91
CA ALA A 427 13.83 33.07 -7.80
C ALA A 427 14.15 31.59 -8.09
N GLY A 428 13.96 30.71 -7.09
CA GLY A 428 14.17 29.26 -7.22
C GLY A 428 13.23 28.54 -8.19
N TYR A 429 12.07 29.11 -8.55
CA TYR A 429 11.07 28.42 -9.37
C TYR A 429 11.63 27.98 -10.73
N SER A 430 12.27 28.91 -11.45
CA SER A 430 12.85 28.61 -12.76
C SER A 430 13.98 27.59 -12.69
N LYS A 431 14.72 27.55 -11.58
CA LYS A 431 15.80 26.59 -11.36
C LYS A 431 15.25 25.18 -11.17
N LEU A 432 14.28 24.99 -10.28
CA LEU A 432 13.62 23.69 -10.08
C LEU A 432 12.88 23.22 -11.34
N LEU A 433 12.26 24.14 -12.08
CA LEU A 433 11.65 23.80 -13.38
C LEU A 433 12.70 23.32 -14.39
N ASN A 434 13.89 23.91 -14.40
CA ASN A 434 14.99 23.44 -15.24
C ASN A 434 15.47 22.04 -14.81
N TYR A 435 15.60 21.76 -13.51
CA TYR A 435 15.91 20.42 -13.02
C TYR A 435 14.87 19.38 -13.47
N TYR A 436 13.59 19.72 -13.32
CA TYR A 436 12.46 18.87 -13.72
C TYR A 436 12.44 18.58 -15.22
N THR A 437 12.53 19.61 -16.07
CA THR A 437 12.51 19.45 -17.54
C THR A 437 13.75 18.74 -18.06
N THR A 438 14.92 19.00 -17.47
CA THR A 438 16.18 18.31 -17.82
C THR A 438 16.10 16.83 -17.48
N LEU A 439 15.61 16.49 -16.28
CA LEU A 439 15.42 15.10 -15.87
C LEU A 439 14.35 14.39 -16.72
N ALA A 440 13.25 15.07 -17.04
CA ALA A 440 12.22 14.55 -17.94
C ALA A 440 12.80 14.14 -19.31
N SER A 441 13.72 14.92 -19.88
CA SER A 441 14.43 14.51 -21.09
C SER A 441 15.28 13.26 -20.86
N GLY A 442 16.10 13.23 -19.82
CA GLY A 442 16.99 12.10 -19.53
C GLY A 442 16.23 10.78 -19.32
N ILE A 443 15.14 10.80 -18.54
CA ILE A 443 14.30 9.61 -18.32
C ILE A 443 13.69 9.13 -19.64
N LYS A 444 13.21 10.05 -20.49
CA LYS A 444 12.62 9.70 -21.79
C LYS A 444 13.64 9.02 -22.71
N ASP A 445 14.86 9.52 -22.74
CA ASP A 445 15.91 9.03 -23.63
C ASP A 445 16.34 7.58 -23.31
N VAL A 446 16.13 7.12 -22.08
CA VAL A 446 16.47 5.76 -21.63
C VAL A 446 15.26 4.83 -21.44
N GLN A 447 14.07 5.22 -21.95
CA GLN A 447 12.89 4.33 -21.91
C GLN A 447 13.13 3.10 -22.78
N ASP A 448 12.92 1.91 -22.22
CA ASP A 448 13.07 0.65 -22.94
C ASP A 448 12.03 0.52 -24.07
N ILE A 449 12.33 -0.34 -25.05
CA ILE A 449 11.40 -0.62 -26.14
C ILE A 449 10.05 -1.16 -25.65
N SER A 450 10.02 -1.86 -24.52
CA SER A 450 8.79 -2.32 -23.84
C SER A 450 7.92 -1.17 -23.31
N GLY A 451 8.51 0.01 -23.02
CA GLY A 451 7.81 1.15 -22.44
C GLY A 451 8.18 1.44 -20.98
N GLY A 452 8.88 0.53 -20.31
CA GLY A 452 9.31 0.70 -18.93
C GLY A 452 10.76 1.14 -18.81
N TRP A 453 11.26 1.09 -17.58
CA TRP A 453 12.64 1.41 -17.27
C TRP A 453 13.31 0.30 -16.48
N TRP A 454 14.59 0.10 -16.77
CA TRP A 454 15.43 -0.86 -16.06
C TRP A 454 15.66 -0.43 -14.62
N LEU A 455 15.68 -1.38 -13.68
CA LEU A 455 15.99 -1.17 -12.26
C LEU A 455 17.22 -0.27 -12.08
N LEU A 456 18.29 -0.61 -12.80
CA LEU A 456 19.46 0.25 -12.95
C LEU A 456 19.45 0.85 -14.35
N MET A 457 19.29 2.18 -14.43
CA MET A 457 19.03 2.92 -15.68
C MET A 457 20.31 3.42 -16.37
N ASP A 458 21.48 3.06 -15.86
CA ASP A 458 22.74 3.28 -16.55
C ASP A 458 22.71 2.53 -17.90
N GLU A 459 22.93 3.24 -19.01
CA GLU A 459 22.78 2.73 -20.39
C GLU A 459 23.55 1.41 -20.61
N GLN A 460 24.77 1.32 -20.08
CA GLN A 460 25.62 0.14 -20.20
C GLN A 460 25.12 -1.10 -19.43
N LEU A 461 24.12 -0.94 -18.55
CA LEU A 461 23.53 -2.02 -17.76
C LEU A 461 22.20 -2.52 -18.33
N ALA A 462 21.66 -1.88 -19.37
CA ALA A 462 20.43 -2.30 -20.02
C ALA A 462 20.60 -3.72 -20.58
N GLY A 463 19.68 -4.63 -20.22
CA GLY A 463 19.71 -6.03 -20.65
C GLY A 463 20.81 -6.90 -20.02
N LEU A 464 21.62 -6.35 -19.10
CA LEU A 464 22.61 -7.14 -18.37
C LEU A 464 21.90 -8.17 -17.47
N THR A 465 22.51 -9.35 -17.31
CA THR A 465 21.91 -10.43 -16.51
C THR A 465 21.64 -9.96 -15.08
N GLY A 466 20.40 -10.14 -14.63
CA GLY A 466 19.94 -9.71 -13.29
C GLY A 466 19.24 -8.35 -13.28
N ASN A 467 19.51 -7.46 -14.24
CA ASN A 467 18.73 -6.23 -14.41
C ASN A 467 17.36 -6.59 -15.03
N TYR A 468 16.32 -5.82 -14.69
CA TYR A 468 14.95 -6.07 -15.14
C TYR A 468 14.16 -4.76 -15.23
N ILE A 469 13.06 -4.75 -15.99
CA ILE A 469 12.12 -3.64 -16.01
C ILE A 469 11.30 -3.66 -14.71
N GLU A 470 11.31 -2.57 -13.95
CA GLU A 470 10.72 -2.49 -12.61
C GLU A 470 9.44 -1.65 -12.60
N SER A 471 8.44 -2.09 -11.83
CA SER A 471 7.08 -1.56 -11.95
C SER A 471 6.84 -0.25 -11.18
N SER A 472 7.49 -0.05 -10.04
CA SER A 472 7.28 1.14 -9.21
C SER A 472 7.86 2.40 -9.82
N ALA A 473 9.09 2.35 -10.35
CA ALA A 473 9.71 3.49 -11.02
C ALA A 473 8.96 3.83 -12.30
N THR A 474 8.56 2.82 -13.07
CA THR A 474 7.72 3.00 -14.27
C THR A 474 6.43 3.75 -13.92
N ALA A 475 5.74 3.38 -12.83
CA ALA A 475 4.55 4.10 -12.37
C ALA A 475 4.85 5.55 -11.89
N LEU A 476 5.95 5.77 -11.18
CA LEU A 476 6.37 7.10 -10.73
C LEU A 476 6.68 8.05 -11.89
N PHE A 477 7.37 7.55 -12.91
CA PHE A 477 7.69 8.30 -14.12
C PHE A 477 6.41 8.62 -14.90
N THR A 478 5.51 7.65 -15.09
CA THR A 478 4.19 7.88 -15.72
C THR A 478 3.42 8.99 -15.02
N TYR A 479 3.26 8.91 -13.70
CA TYR A 479 2.59 9.95 -12.90
C TYR A 479 3.26 11.31 -13.09
N SER A 480 4.59 11.37 -12.97
CA SER A 480 5.32 12.64 -13.06
C SER A 480 5.21 13.29 -14.42
N TYR A 481 5.27 12.52 -15.51
CA TYR A 481 5.08 13.05 -16.87
C TYR A 481 3.66 13.59 -17.07
N LEU A 482 2.64 12.80 -16.74
CA LEU A 482 1.25 13.20 -16.96
C LEU A 482 0.88 14.41 -16.12
N LYS A 483 1.26 14.43 -14.84
CA LYS A 483 1.06 15.58 -13.98
C LYS A 483 1.80 16.81 -14.50
N GLY A 484 3.03 16.63 -14.98
CA GLY A 484 3.81 17.69 -15.63
C GLY A 484 3.11 18.32 -16.82
N VAL A 485 2.56 17.49 -17.70
CA VAL A 485 1.77 17.93 -18.86
C VAL A 485 0.50 18.65 -18.39
N ARG A 486 -0.25 18.07 -17.46
CA ARG A 486 -1.49 18.67 -16.92
C ARG A 486 -1.26 20.04 -16.28
N LEU A 487 -0.13 20.22 -15.59
CA LEU A 487 0.26 21.48 -14.96
C LEU A 487 0.91 22.48 -15.93
N GLY A 488 1.16 22.09 -17.19
CA GLY A 488 1.85 22.91 -18.19
C GLY A 488 3.35 23.10 -17.91
N LEU A 489 3.96 22.20 -17.13
CA LEU A 489 5.39 22.19 -16.82
C LEU A 489 6.20 21.42 -17.88
N LEU A 490 5.55 20.49 -18.59
CA LEU A 490 6.12 19.74 -19.71
C LEU A 490 5.30 19.95 -20.99
N GLU A 491 5.95 19.77 -22.13
CA GLU A 491 5.29 19.75 -23.43
C GLU A 491 4.41 18.51 -23.62
N GLN A 492 3.34 18.66 -24.41
CA GLN A 492 2.37 17.59 -24.69
C GLN A 492 3.02 16.29 -25.21
N ALA A 493 4.15 16.39 -25.92
CA ALA A 493 4.87 15.24 -26.48
C ALA A 493 5.43 14.26 -25.42
N TYR A 494 5.53 14.67 -24.15
CA TYR A 494 5.89 13.75 -23.06
C TYR A 494 4.74 12.81 -22.67
N GLN A 495 3.51 13.11 -23.08
CA GLN A 495 2.37 12.22 -22.87
C GLN A 495 2.58 10.87 -23.57
N ASP A 496 3.16 10.85 -24.77
CA ASP A 496 3.40 9.60 -25.51
C ASP A 496 4.34 8.65 -24.74
N THR A 497 5.38 9.22 -24.11
CA THR A 497 6.29 8.46 -23.22
C THR A 497 5.53 7.86 -22.04
N ALA A 498 4.64 8.64 -21.42
CA ALA A 498 3.85 8.19 -20.28
C ALA A 498 2.80 7.14 -20.64
N VAL A 499 2.10 7.30 -21.77
CA VAL A 499 1.09 6.33 -22.25
C VAL A 499 1.75 5.01 -22.60
N LYS A 500 2.92 5.02 -23.24
CA LYS A 500 3.67 3.78 -23.51
C LYS A 500 4.04 3.03 -22.22
N ALA A 501 4.42 3.76 -21.18
CA ALA A 501 4.71 3.18 -19.86
C ALA A 501 3.44 2.66 -19.17
N TRP A 502 2.32 3.39 -19.29
CA TRP A 502 1.02 2.96 -18.79
C TRP A 502 0.55 1.65 -19.43
N ASP A 503 0.67 1.52 -20.75
CA ASP A 503 0.32 0.30 -21.47
C ASP A 503 1.13 -0.89 -20.95
N LEU A 504 2.45 -0.71 -20.73
CA LEU A 504 3.29 -1.75 -20.12
C LEU A 504 2.83 -2.12 -18.69
N LEU A 505 2.48 -1.12 -17.86
CA LEU A 505 2.00 -1.36 -16.49
C LEU A 505 0.76 -2.25 -16.49
N LEU A 506 -0.17 -2.01 -17.41
CA LEU A 506 -1.37 -2.83 -17.56
C LEU A 506 -1.07 -4.22 -18.13
N ASP A 507 -0.22 -4.31 -19.14
CA ASP A 507 0.03 -5.57 -19.87
C ASP A 507 0.90 -6.56 -19.08
N GLU A 508 1.91 -6.08 -18.35
CA GLU A 508 2.92 -6.95 -17.72
C GLU A 508 2.83 -6.98 -16.19
N PHE A 509 2.35 -5.92 -15.55
CA PHE A 509 2.41 -5.79 -14.09
C PHE A 509 1.06 -5.93 -13.38
N ILE A 510 -0.06 -5.86 -14.11
CA ILE A 510 -1.39 -6.15 -13.57
C ILE A 510 -1.74 -7.63 -13.76
N GLN A 511 -2.08 -8.28 -12.64
CA GLN A 511 -2.63 -9.63 -12.62
C GLN A 511 -4.10 -9.58 -12.20
N TYR A 512 -4.97 -10.14 -13.04
CA TYR A 512 -6.38 -10.33 -12.74
C TYR A 512 -6.57 -11.61 -11.93
N GLU A 513 -7.09 -11.46 -10.72
CA GLU A 513 -7.31 -12.57 -9.78
C GLU A 513 -8.70 -13.17 -9.94
N GLN A 514 -8.84 -14.46 -9.61
CA GLN A 514 -10.11 -15.19 -9.75
C GLN A 514 -11.24 -14.66 -8.86
N ASN A 515 -10.90 -13.94 -7.79
CA ASN A 515 -11.83 -13.31 -6.86
C ASN A 515 -12.32 -11.92 -7.36
N GLY A 516 -11.94 -11.51 -8.57
CA GLY A 516 -12.31 -10.22 -9.16
C GLY A 516 -11.43 -9.05 -8.71
N THR A 517 -10.30 -9.29 -8.04
CA THR A 517 -9.34 -8.25 -7.68
C THR A 517 -8.21 -8.13 -8.67
N LEU A 518 -7.45 -7.04 -8.55
CA LEU A 518 -6.17 -6.87 -9.22
C LEU A 518 -5.03 -7.03 -8.23
N SER A 519 -3.93 -7.60 -8.72
CA SER A 519 -2.63 -7.60 -8.07
C SER A 519 -1.65 -6.79 -8.92
N PHE A 520 -0.85 -5.94 -8.28
CA PHE A 520 0.25 -5.21 -8.89
C PHE A 520 1.57 -5.92 -8.58
N THR A 521 2.32 -6.31 -9.60
CA THR A 521 3.53 -7.13 -9.45
C THR A 521 4.80 -6.38 -9.84
N GLY A 522 5.97 -7.01 -9.73
CA GLY A 522 7.23 -6.46 -10.25
C GLY A 522 7.88 -5.36 -9.40
N THR A 523 7.40 -5.14 -8.18
CA THR A 523 7.92 -4.07 -7.31
C THR A 523 9.08 -4.57 -6.45
N VAL A 524 10.25 -3.94 -6.55
CA VAL A 524 11.41 -4.31 -5.71
C VAL A 524 11.21 -3.86 -4.27
N THR A 525 11.49 -4.73 -3.29
CA THR A 525 11.11 -4.50 -1.87
C THR A 525 11.79 -3.29 -1.24
N VAL A 526 13.07 -3.10 -1.54
CA VAL A 526 13.94 -2.10 -0.93
C VAL A 526 15.11 -1.82 -1.85
N GLY A 527 15.52 -0.56 -1.96
CA GLY A 527 16.85 -0.19 -2.38
C GLY A 527 17.39 0.72 -1.28
N SER A 528 18.63 0.50 -0.84
CA SER A 528 19.23 1.30 0.22
C SER A 528 20.72 1.46 -0.02
N LEU A 529 21.31 2.54 0.51
CA LEU A 529 22.76 2.75 0.53
C LEU A 529 23.39 2.31 1.86
N LYS A 530 22.76 1.35 2.57
CA LYS A 530 23.28 0.77 3.81
C LYS A 530 24.49 -0.16 3.57
N GLY A 531 24.50 -0.84 2.42
CA GLY A 531 25.50 -1.84 2.06
C GLY A 531 26.62 -1.26 1.19
N ASP A 532 27.07 -2.04 0.21
CA ASP A 532 28.10 -1.66 -0.75
C ASP A 532 27.55 -0.99 -2.03
N ALA A 533 26.22 -0.91 -2.16
CA ALA A 533 25.52 -0.42 -3.36
C ALA A 533 26.00 -1.09 -4.66
N SER A 534 26.41 -2.36 -4.57
CA SER A 534 26.84 -3.15 -5.73
C SER A 534 25.70 -3.43 -6.70
N TYR A 535 26.06 -3.76 -7.95
CA TYR A 535 25.10 -4.21 -8.95
C TYR A 535 24.31 -5.43 -8.44
N GLU A 536 25.01 -6.38 -7.83
CA GLU A 536 24.46 -7.59 -7.23
C GLU A 536 23.50 -7.24 -6.10
N TYR A 537 23.85 -6.26 -5.25
CA TYR A 537 22.95 -5.79 -4.20
C TYR A 537 21.60 -5.35 -4.80
N TYR A 538 21.58 -4.44 -5.78
CA TYR A 538 20.31 -3.96 -6.35
C TYR A 538 19.52 -5.07 -7.05
N THR A 539 20.17 -5.85 -7.91
CA THR A 539 19.52 -6.83 -8.79
C THR A 539 19.07 -8.11 -8.10
N THR A 540 19.53 -8.38 -6.88
CA THR A 540 19.13 -9.57 -6.11
C THR A 540 18.06 -9.28 -5.06
N VAL A 541 17.67 -8.02 -4.86
CA VAL A 541 16.57 -7.69 -3.95
C VAL A 541 15.27 -8.33 -4.47
N PRO A 542 14.51 -9.02 -3.59
CA PRO A 542 13.27 -9.65 -4.02
C PRO A 542 12.23 -8.66 -4.54
N LEU A 543 11.40 -9.16 -5.46
CA LEU A 543 10.18 -8.50 -5.92
C LEU A 543 8.98 -8.95 -5.09
N LEU A 544 8.04 -8.03 -4.87
CA LEU A 544 6.80 -8.29 -4.16
C LEU A 544 5.59 -7.94 -5.01
N VAL A 545 4.48 -8.59 -4.64
CA VAL A 545 3.14 -8.29 -5.12
C VAL A 545 2.47 -7.34 -4.13
N ASN A 546 1.80 -6.32 -4.64
CA ASN A 546 1.07 -5.29 -3.89
C ASN A 546 1.93 -4.54 -2.86
N ASP A 547 3.25 -4.42 -3.09
CA ASP A 547 4.08 -3.56 -2.25
C ASP A 547 3.65 -2.10 -2.44
N GLY A 548 3.43 -1.39 -1.35
CA GLY A 548 2.94 -0.02 -1.36
C GLY A 548 3.82 0.97 -2.13
N LYS A 549 5.12 0.67 -2.27
CA LYS A 549 6.05 1.49 -3.05
C LYS A 549 5.77 1.44 -4.55
N GLY A 550 5.06 0.41 -5.02
CA GLY A 550 4.61 0.28 -6.41
C GLY A 550 3.11 0.49 -6.57
N ALA A 551 2.30 -0.12 -5.70
CA ALA A 551 0.84 0.00 -5.76
C ALA A 551 0.34 1.43 -5.52
N GLY A 552 0.99 2.20 -4.63
CA GLY A 552 0.70 3.62 -4.44
C GLY A 552 0.94 4.43 -5.71
N PRO A 553 2.16 4.45 -6.26
CA PRO A 553 2.47 5.14 -7.50
C PRO A 553 1.64 4.69 -8.70
N PHE A 554 1.26 3.41 -8.78
CA PHE A 554 0.33 2.94 -9.80
C PHE A 554 -1.03 3.67 -9.71
N MET A 555 -1.58 3.83 -8.51
CA MET A 555 -2.81 4.63 -8.31
C MET A 555 -2.59 6.12 -8.66
N TYR A 556 -1.38 6.66 -8.45
CA TYR A 556 -1.07 8.05 -8.82
C TYR A 556 -1.12 8.21 -10.33
N ALA A 557 -0.46 7.30 -11.05
CA ALA A 557 -0.44 7.27 -12.51
C ALA A 557 -1.85 7.08 -13.09
N ALA A 558 -2.61 6.12 -12.56
CA ALA A 558 -3.99 5.88 -12.97
C ALA A 558 -4.87 7.13 -12.82
N SER A 559 -4.74 7.84 -11.70
CA SER A 559 -5.48 9.08 -11.45
C SER A 559 -5.15 10.16 -12.48
N GLU A 560 -3.88 10.29 -12.89
CA GLU A 560 -3.49 11.26 -13.93
C GLU A 560 -3.92 10.84 -15.34
N ILE A 561 -3.98 9.54 -15.64
CA ILE A 561 -4.56 9.02 -16.90
C ILE A 561 -6.03 9.43 -17.01
N GLU A 562 -6.81 9.22 -15.93
CA GLU A 562 -8.22 9.60 -15.87
C GLU A 562 -8.40 11.11 -16.04
N LEU A 563 -7.61 11.92 -15.33
CA LEU A 563 -7.66 13.38 -15.42
C LEU A 563 -7.28 13.91 -16.80
N ALA A 564 -6.40 13.20 -17.51
CA ALA A 564 -6.00 13.56 -18.87
C ALA A 564 -7.02 13.12 -19.95
N CYS A 565 -8.06 12.34 -19.58
CA CYS A 565 -9.06 11.79 -20.50
C CYS A 565 -8.44 11.00 -21.65
N LEU A 566 -7.38 10.24 -21.35
CA LEU A 566 -6.66 9.42 -22.31
C LEU A 566 -7.27 8.02 -22.31
N ASP A 567 -8.31 7.85 -23.15
CA ASP A 567 -9.03 6.59 -23.37
C ASP A 567 -8.52 5.83 -24.62
#